data_AF-A0AAW0N960-F1
#
_entry.id   AF-A0AAW0N960-F1
#
_cell.length_a   1.000
_cell.length_b   1.000
_cell.length_c   1.000
_cell.angle_alpha   90.00
_cell.angle_beta   90.00
_cell.angle_gamma   90.00
#
_symmetry.space_group_name_H-M   'P 1'
#
loop_
_entity.id
_entity.type
_entity.pdbx_description
1 polymer ?
#
loop_
_entity_poly.entity_id
_entity_poly.type
_entity_poly.pdbx_seq_one_letter_code
_entity_poly.pdbx_strand_id
1 'polypeptide(L)'
;MHHGERQTLLLPDPPAPVWAELLLFGRVSSPQTGLSLPSVQWCRSLEIAIQCKVLKQCMELRAVSTSQNAPPVSLSVFYQSLCPAWRRFLSQQLFPTWTMLQDILNVHLVPYSASKELPSELFVPCQRLEPECSVNMIEACVGELAGASGLEIINCMESSADVLSAAPLCLRLYSPAVSWTSLQSCVNGSRGPQLVNRSRAAVQALSPAPTHLPWVTFDGEYSAEHQDRAMSSLFTLVCELYQGIKPPVCTGAPVHLDRGYC
;
A
#
# COMPACT_ATOMS: atom_id res chain seq x y z
N MET A 1 63.83 51.98 13.85
CA MET A 1 62.65 51.39 13.17
C MET A 1 62.61 49.91 13.55
N HIS A 2 61.53 49.50 14.19
CA HIS A 2 61.39 48.28 15.00
C HIS A 2 60.95 47.03 14.20
N HIS A 3 61.41 45.87 14.70
CA HIS A 3 60.86 44.49 14.77
C HIS A 3 59.62 44.12 13.93
N GLY A 4 59.43 42.87 13.45
CA GLY A 4 60.04 41.57 13.76
C GLY A 4 59.21 40.46 13.07
N GLU A 5 59.83 39.30 12.83
CA GLU A 5 59.33 38.16 12.06
C GLU A 5 58.29 37.29 12.82
N ARG A 6 57.39 36.63 12.07
CA ARG A 6 56.29 35.81 12.59
C ARG A 6 56.63 34.31 12.53
N GLN A 7 56.43 33.64 13.67
CA GLN A 7 56.75 32.23 13.97
C GLN A 7 55.74 31.21 13.42
N THR A 8 56.28 30.04 13.08
CA THR A 8 55.61 28.75 12.85
C THR A 8 55.54 27.98 14.18
N LEU A 9 54.40 27.39 14.55
CA LEU A 9 54.24 26.61 15.79
C LEU A 9 54.13 25.10 15.50
N LEU A 10 54.91 24.31 16.26
CA LEU A 10 54.95 22.84 16.35
C LEU A 10 54.39 22.37 17.71
N LEU A 11 53.87 21.14 17.75
CA LEU A 11 53.32 20.38 18.90
C LEU A 11 54.40 20.02 19.97
N PRO A 12 54.01 19.64 21.21
CA PRO A 12 54.04 18.19 21.58
C PRO A 12 53.03 17.69 22.68
N ASP A 13 52.88 16.36 22.79
CA ASP A 13 52.19 15.51 23.80
C ASP A 13 53.07 15.20 25.06
N PRO A 14 52.71 14.27 26.01
CA PRO A 14 51.53 14.05 26.89
C PRO A 14 51.94 13.99 28.41
N PRO A 15 51.10 13.60 29.41
CA PRO A 15 51.11 12.19 29.91
C PRO A 15 49.80 11.70 30.61
N ALA A 16 49.77 10.43 31.07
CA ALA A 16 48.74 9.77 31.92
C ALA A 16 49.43 8.94 33.04
N PRO A 17 48.77 8.25 34.03
CA PRO A 17 47.48 8.42 34.76
C PRO A 17 47.62 8.25 36.32
N VAL A 18 46.52 7.87 37.02
CA VAL A 18 46.31 7.24 38.38
C VAL A 18 46.15 8.21 39.59
N TRP A 19 45.17 8.18 40.53
CA TRP A 19 44.41 7.14 41.26
C TRP A 19 43.09 7.65 41.90
N ALA A 20 42.25 6.69 42.32
CA ALA A 20 41.38 6.68 43.52
C ALA A 20 39.85 6.90 43.38
N GLU A 21 39.15 5.90 43.94
CA GLU A 21 37.71 5.60 43.98
C GLU A 21 36.88 6.58 44.82
N LEU A 22 35.56 6.63 44.54
CA LEU A 22 34.49 6.71 45.56
C LEU A 22 33.14 6.30 44.94
N LEU A 23 32.63 5.15 45.38
CA LEU A 23 31.26 4.66 45.17
C LEU A 23 30.27 5.56 45.91
N LEU A 24 29.17 6.02 45.31
CA LEU A 24 27.89 6.27 45.98
C LEU A 24 26.71 6.36 44.98
N PHE A 25 25.79 5.40 45.11
CA PHE A 25 24.37 5.34 44.73
C PHE A 25 23.79 6.31 43.67
N GLY A 26 23.43 5.74 42.52
CA GLY A 26 22.40 6.27 41.62
C GLY A 26 21.59 5.13 41.01
N ARG A 27 20.52 4.68 41.70
CA ARG A 27 19.51 3.81 41.08
C ARG A 27 18.79 4.62 40.01
N VAL A 28 19.07 4.34 38.74
CA VAL A 28 18.24 4.81 37.63
C VAL A 28 16.96 3.97 37.65
N SER A 29 15.90 4.56 38.18
CA SER A 29 14.53 4.06 38.08
C SER A 29 14.12 4.13 36.61
N SER A 30 14.02 2.99 35.94
CA SER A 30 13.39 2.90 34.62
C SER A 30 11.89 3.23 34.77
N PRO A 31 11.31 4.17 34.01
CA PRO A 31 9.89 4.43 34.08
C PRO A 31 9.13 3.28 33.41
N GLN A 32 8.47 2.46 34.23
CA GLN A 32 7.41 1.58 33.77
C GLN A 32 6.28 2.44 33.22
N THR A 33 6.23 2.60 31.90
CA THR A 33 5.02 3.01 31.18
C THR A 33 4.51 1.77 30.47
N GLY A 34 3.54 1.11 31.10
CA GLY A 34 2.76 0.05 30.47
C GLY A 34 1.93 0.66 29.34
N LEU A 35 2.50 0.75 28.14
CA LEU A 35 1.70 0.87 26.94
C LEU A 35 1.12 -0.52 26.66
N SER A 36 -0.19 -0.67 26.80
CA SER A 36 -0.91 -1.81 26.26
C SER A 36 -0.94 -1.69 24.73
N LEU A 37 0.10 -2.19 24.06
CA LEU A 37 0.08 -2.36 22.60
C LEU A 37 -1.01 -3.38 22.22
N PRO A 38 -1.76 -3.20 21.11
CA PRO A 38 -2.65 -4.22 20.57
C PRO A 38 -1.94 -5.57 20.36
N SER A 39 -2.65 -6.69 20.51
CA SER A 39 -2.10 -8.07 20.49
C SER A 39 -1.24 -8.38 19.25
N VAL A 40 -1.57 -7.80 18.09
CA VAL A 40 -0.81 -7.96 16.83
C VAL A 40 0.56 -7.27 16.88
N GLN A 41 0.70 -6.22 17.68
CA GLN A 41 1.95 -5.47 17.78
C GLN A 41 2.98 -6.16 18.68
N TRP A 42 2.58 -7.12 19.52
CA TRP A 42 3.50 -7.83 20.41
C TRP A 42 4.51 -8.71 19.68
N CYS A 43 4.16 -9.19 18.48
CA CYS A 43 5.05 -10.00 17.65
C CYS A 43 5.82 -9.19 16.59
N ARG A 44 5.75 -7.85 16.62
CA ARG A 44 6.43 -6.99 15.62
C ARG A 44 7.94 -6.98 15.74
N SER A 45 8.50 -7.12 16.94
CA SER A 45 9.94 -7.24 17.14
C SER A 45 10.25 -8.30 18.19
N LEU A 46 11.46 -8.88 18.09
CA LEU A 46 11.94 -9.84 19.07
C LEU A 46 12.00 -9.22 20.49
N GLU A 47 12.41 -7.96 20.56
CA GLU A 47 12.50 -7.20 21.79
C GLU A 47 11.13 -7.05 22.47
N ILE A 48 10.10 -6.63 21.73
CA ILE A 48 8.74 -6.50 22.27
C ILE A 48 8.21 -7.88 22.72
N ALA A 49 8.44 -8.92 21.93
CA ALA A 49 7.97 -10.26 22.26
C ALA A 49 8.63 -10.83 23.54
N ILE A 50 9.91 -10.50 23.79
CA ILE A 50 10.63 -10.84 25.03
C ILE A 50 10.09 -10.01 26.20
N GLN A 51 9.99 -8.69 26.03
CA GLN A 51 9.52 -7.78 27.08
C GLN A 51 8.09 -8.11 27.54
N CYS A 52 7.21 -8.43 26.59
CA CYS A 52 5.83 -8.83 26.85
C CYS A 52 5.69 -10.33 27.23
N LYS A 53 6.79 -11.10 27.28
CA LYS A 53 6.80 -12.55 27.59
C LYS A 53 5.90 -13.41 26.69
N VAL A 54 5.69 -12.98 25.45
CA VAL A 54 4.90 -13.72 24.44
C VAL A 54 5.79 -14.35 23.37
N LEU A 55 7.12 -14.42 23.60
CA LEU A 55 8.07 -14.91 22.61
C LEU A 55 7.72 -16.31 22.09
N LYS A 56 7.33 -17.22 22.98
CA LYS A 56 6.95 -18.58 22.60
C LYS A 56 5.73 -18.57 21.68
N GLN A 57 4.68 -17.85 22.03
CA GLN A 57 3.47 -17.69 21.23
C GLN A 57 3.77 -17.01 19.89
N CYS A 58 4.62 -15.99 19.86
CA CYS A 58 5.05 -15.34 18.62
C CYS A 58 5.89 -16.27 17.74
N MET A 59 6.73 -17.13 18.33
CA MET A 59 7.50 -18.14 17.59
C MET A 59 6.59 -19.26 17.06
N GLU A 60 5.60 -19.70 17.82
CA GLU A 60 4.61 -20.69 17.39
C GLU A 60 3.72 -20.12 16.27
N LEU A 61 3.23 -18.87 16.40
CA LEU A 61 2.54 -18.14 15.33
C LEU A 61 3.41 -18.02 14.07
N ARG A 62 4.71 -17.70 14.23
CA ARG A 62 5.64 -17.63 13.11
C ARG A 62 5.90 -19.01 12.49
N ALA A 63 6.04 -20.06 13.29
CA ALA A 63 6.25 -21.43 12.82
C ALA A 63 5.03 -22.00 12.06
N VAL A 64 3.82 -21.61 12.46
CA VAL A 64 2.58 -21.89 11.71
C VAL A 64 2.57 -21.07 10.41
N SER A 65 2.99 -19.81 10.43
CA SER A 65 3.03 -18.93 9.24
C SER A 65 4.05 -19.35 8.18
N THR A 66 5.19 -19.93 8.58
CA THR A 66 6.28 -20.28 7.65
C THR A 66 6.11 -21.64 6.97
N SER A 67 5.17 -22.49 7.42
CA SER A 67 4.98 -23.83 6.87
C SER A 67 3.73 -24.00 5.99
N GLN A 68 2.80 -23.03 5.96
CA GLN A 68 1.50 -23.18 5.25
C GLN A 68 0.90 -21.92 4.57
N ASN A 69 1.63 -20.81 4.46
CA ASN A 69 1.07 -19.63 3.76
C ASN A 69 1.13 -19.80 2.24
N ALA A 70 0.00 -20.14 1.63
CA ALA A 70 -0.18 -20.07 0.18
C ALA A 70 -0.02 -18.62 -0.32
N PRO A 71 0.34 -18.42 -1.61
CA PRO A 71 0.36 -17.08 -2.20
C PRO A 71 -0.98 -16.36 -2.01
N PRO A 72 -0.97 -15.02 -1.83
CA PRO A 72 -2.18 -14.21 -1.83
C PRO A 72 -2.98 -14.44 -3.11
N VAL A 73 -4.31 -14.39 -3.00
CA VAL A 73 -5.20 -14.37 -4.17
C VAL A 73 -4.88 -13.13 -4.98
N SER A 74 -4.60 -13.27 -6.27
CA SER A 74 -4.35 -12.15 -7.17
C SER A 74 -5.65 -11.68 -7.80
N LEU A 75 -6.10 -10.48 -7.46
CA LEU A 75 -7.26 -9.85 -8.04
C LEU A 75 -6.82 -8.73 -8.99
N SER A 76 -7.10 -8.88 -10.29
CA SER A 76 -6.99 -7.76 -11.23
C SER A 76 -8.35 -7.16 -11.50
N VAL A 77 -8.45 -5.84 -11.46
CA VAL A 77 -9.68 -5.10 -11.75
C VAL A 77 -9.42 -4.13 -12.88
N PHE A 78 -10.10 -4.36 -13.99
CA PHE A 78 -10.13 -3.48 -15.14
C PHE A 78 -11.36 -2.59 -15.01
N TYR A 79 -11.18 -1.28 -15.00
CA TYR A 79 -12.24 -0.34 -14.68
C TYR A 79 -12.10 0.95 -15.46
N GLN A 80 -13.16 1.75 -15.47
CA GLN A 80 -13.14 3.10 -16.02
C GLN A 80 -13.41 4.07 -14.88
N SER A 81 -12.55 5.05 -14.68
CA SER A 81 -12.74 6.08 -13.65
C SER A 81 -14.06 6.84 -13.85
N LEU A 82 -14.63 7.38 -12.78
CA LEU A 82 -15.94 8.05 -12.71
C LEU A 82 -17.16 7.17 -13.05
N CYS A 83 -16.98 5.95 -13.53
CA CYS A 83 -18.08 5.05 -13.82
C CYS A 83 -18.87 4.73 -12.53
N PRO A 84 -20.20 4.91 -12.48
CA PRO A 84 -20.97 4.62 -11.28
C PRO A 84 -20.85 3.17 -10.79
N ALA A 85 -20.73 2.20 -11.71
CA ALA A 85 -20.53 0.81 -11.35
C ALA A 85 -19.17 0.58 -10.68
N TRP A 86 -18.11 1.20 -11.22
CA TRP A 86 -16.77 1.17 -10.62
C TRP A 86 -16.77 1.79 -9.23
N ARG A 87 -17.30 3.01 -9.06
CA ARG A 87 -17.35 3.69 -7.75
C ARG A 87 -18.08 2.87 -6.68
N ARG A 88 -19.19 2.22 -7.05
CA ARG A 88 -19.90 1.31 -6.14
C ARG A 88 -19.07 0.07 -5.80
N PHE A 89 -18.51 -0.60 -6.80
CA PHE A 89 -17.66 -1.77 -6.55
C PHE A 89 -16.44 -1.42 -5.68
N LEU A 90 -15.75 -0.32 -6.00
CA LEU A 90 -14.59 0.16 -5.24
C LEU A 90 -14.94 0.40 -3.77
N SER A 91 -15.96 1.22 -3.51
CA SER A 91 -16.31 1.63 -2.15
C SER A 91 -17.02 0.55 -1.32
N GLN A 92 -17.81 -0.32 -1.96
CA GLN A 92 -18.66 -1.29 -1.25
C GLN A 92 -18.07 -2.70 -1.21
N GLN A 93 -17.27 -3.08 -2.20
CA GLN A 93 -16.70 -4.43 -2.31
C GLN A 93 -15.18 -4.41 -2.14
N LEU A 94 -14.46 -3.70 -3.01
CA LEU A 94 -13.02 -3.81 -3.09
C LEU A 94 -12.30 -3.24 -1.87
N PHE A 95 -12.53 -1.97 -1.54
CA PHE A 95 -11.78 -1.28 -0.50
C PHE A 95 -12.01 -1.89 0.91
N PRO A 96 -13.25 -2.21 1.32
CA PRO A 96 -13.49 -2.90 2.59
C PRO A 96 -12.85 -4.29 2.63
N THR A 97 -12.97 -5.06 1.55
CA THR A 97 -12.38 -6.41 1.47
C THR A 97 -10.87 -6.35 1.58
N TRP A 98 -10.22 -5.47 0.82
CA TRP A 98 -8.78 -5.28 0.86
C TRP A 98 -8.31 -4.85 2.26
N THR A 99 -9.01 -3.93 2.91
CA THR A 99 -8.67 -3.50 4.27
C THR A 99 -8.64 -4.68 5.26
N MET A 100 -9.56 -5.63 5.11
CA MET A 100 -9.68 -6.79 5.99
C MET A 100 -8.75 -7.96 5.60
N LEU A 101 -8.42 -8.09 4.31
CA LEU A 101 -7.77 -9.28 3.74
C LEU A 101 -6.45 -8.98 3.01
N GLN A 102 -5.86 -7.79 3.14
CA GLN A 102 -4.61 -7.39 2.45
C GLN A 102 -3.42 -8.36 2.66
N ASP A 103 -3.42 -9.15 3.74
CA ASP A 103 -2.40 -10.18 3.97
C ASP A 103 -2.52 -11.39 3.04
N ILE A 104 -3.72 -11.63 2.48
CA ILE A 104 -4.04 -12.77 1.61
C ILE A 104 -4.64 -12.35 0.26
N LEU A 105 -4.70 -11.05 -0.03
CA LEU A 105 -5.26 -10.48 -1.24
C LEU A 105 -4.29 -9.45 -1.82
N ASN A 106 -3.85 -9.69 -3.05
CA ASN A 106 -3.08 -8.73 -3.84
C ASN A 106 -3.97 -8.12 -4.92
N VAL A 107 -4.02 -6.79 -5.00
CA VAL A 107 -4.93 -6.07 -5.90
C VAL A 107 -4.14 -5.34 -7.00
N HIS A 108 -4.51 -5.59 -8.25
CA HIS A 108 -3.98 -4.92 -9.42
C HIS A 108 -5.07 -4.09 -10.10
N LEU A 109 -4.93 -2.78 -10.04
CA LEU A 109 -5.87 -1.84 -10.65
C LEU A 109 -5.41 -1.44 -12.05
N VAL A 110 -6.28 -1.63 -13.04
CA VAL A 110 -6.02 -1.30 -14.45
C VAL A 110 -7.06 -0.27 -14.93
N PRO A 111 -6.79 1.04 -14.77
CA PRO A 111 -7.67 2.08 -15.29
C PRO A 111 -7.63 2.05 -16.82
N TYR A 112 -8.81 1.95 -17.42
CA TYR A 112 -9.02 1.81 -18.84
C TYR A 112 -9.91 2.92 -19.37
N SER A 113 -9.47 3.50 -20.48
CA SER A 113 -10.27 4.42 -21.29
C SER A 113 -10.39 3.86 -22.70
N ALA A 114 -11.63 3.69 -23.16
CA ALA A 114 -11.96 3.33 -24.53
C ALA A 114 -11.77 4.52 -25.50
N SER A 115 -10.78 5.38 -25.28
CA SER A 115 -10.48 6.46 -26.22
C SER A 115 -10.24 5.84 -27.60
N LYS A 116 -11.07 6.25 -28.57
CA LYS A 116 -11.02 5.73 -29.94
C LYS A 116 -9.59 5.82 -30.44
N GLU A 117 -9.10 4.71 -30.97
CA GLU A 117 -7.85 4.67 -31.72
C GLU A 117 -7.87 5.81 -32.73
N LEU A 118 -7.02 6.83 -32.53
CA LEU A 118 -6.54 7.56 -33.68
C LEU A 118 -5.38 6.75 -34.27
N PRO A 119 -5.24 6.76 -35.61
CA PRO A 119 -4.13 6.10 -36.28
C PRO A 119 -2.83 6.52 -35.62
N SER A 120 -1.94 5.54 -35.43
CA SER A 120 -0.57 5.69 -34.99
C SER A 120 0.01 7.05 -35.38
N GLU A 121 0.49 7.80 -34.37
CA GLU A 121 1.26 9.06 -34.41
C GLU A 121 0.60 10.35 -33.90
N LEU A 122 -0.71 10.41 -33.66
CA LEU A 122 -1.28 11.55 -32.91
C LEU A 122 -1.81 11.12 -31.53
N PHE A 123 -0.95 11.24 -30.52
CA PHE A 123 -1.41 11.38 -29.15
C PHE A 123 -2.35 12.60 -29.08
N VAL A 124 -3.65 12.37 -29.01
CA VAL A 124 -4.60 13.44 -28.64
C VAL A 124 -4.49 13.61 -27.13
N PRO A 125 -4.02 14.76 -26.63
CA PRO A 125 -3.97 15.01 -25.20
C PRO A 125 -5.37 14.88 -24.61
N CYS A 126 -5.50 14.26 -23.43
CA CYS A 126 -6.79 14.13 -22.71
C CYS A 126 -7.52 15.48 -22.51
N GLN A 127 -6.83 16.61 -22.71
CA GLN A 127 -7.40 17.96 -22.72
C GLN A 127 -8.53 18.18 -23.74
N ARG A 128 -8.67 17.32 -24.77
CA ARG A 128 -9.75 17.38 -25.78
C ARG A 128 -10.82 16.28 -25.62
N LEU A 129 -10.73 15.46 -24.58
CA LEU A 129 -11.61 14.32 -24.32
C LEU A 129 -12.38 14.51 -23.01
N GLU A 130 -13.39 13.66 -22.81
CA GLU A 130 -14.22 13.61 -21.60
C GLU A 130 -13.37 13.51 -20.32
N PRO A 131 -13.84 14.05 -19.17
CA PRO A 131 -13.11 14.09 -17.89
C PRO A 131 -12.47 12.76 -17.47
N GLU A 132 -13.11 11.64 -17.80
CA GLU A 132 -12.67 10.27 -17.55
C GLU A 132 -11.27 9.98 -18.09
N CYS A 133 -10.88 10.55 -19.24
CA CYS A 133 -9.54 10.35 -19.81
C CYS A 133 -8.46 10.88 -18.86
N SER A 134 -8.69 12.09 -18.33
CA SER A 134 -7.75 12.76 -17.42
C SER A 134 -7.67 12.01 -16.09
N VAL A 135 -8.81 11.54 -15.56
CA VAL A 135 -8.83 10.77 -14.31
C VAL A 135 -8.12 9.43 -14.48
N ASN A 136 -8.43 8.65 -15.52
CA ASN A 136 -7.77 7.35 -15.78
C ASN A 136 -6.23 7.51 -15.87
N MET A 137 -5.74 8.59 -16.49
CA MET A 137 -4.31 8.86 -16.58
C MET A 137 -3.69 9.21 -15.23
N ILE A 138 -4.38 10.01 -14.41
CA ILE A 138 -3.94 10.31 -13.04
C ILE A 138 -3.89 9.03 -12.21
N GLU A 139 -4.93 8.21 -12.24
CA GLU A 139 -5.00 6.96 -11.46
C GLU A 139 -3.96 5.94 -11.92
N ALA A 140 -3.65 5.88 -13.22
CA ALA A 140 -2.54 5.08 -13.74
C ALA A 140 -1.18 5.57 -13.17
N CYS A 141 -0.97 6.88 -13.14
CA CYS A 141 0.22 7.49 -12.54
C CYS A 141 0.27 7.31 -11.01
N VAL A 142 -0.87 7.32 -10.31
CA VAL A 142 -0.96 6.99 -8.88
C VAL A 142 -0.50 5.55 -8.65
N GLY A 143 -1.00 4.59 -9.43
CA GLY A 143 -0.61 3.19 -9.31
C GLY A 143 0.90 2.99 -9.52
N GLU A 144 1.49 3.67 -10.49
CA GLU A 144 2.93 3.62 -10.77
C GLU A 144 3.77 4.24 -9.65
N LEU A 145 3.36 5.40 -9.11
CA LEU A 145 4.20 6.19 -8.19
C LEU A 145 4.00 5.84 -6.72
N ALA A 146 2.78 5.49 -6.32
CA ALA A 146 2.43 5.28 -4.91
C ALA A 146 2.50 3.81 -4.48
N GLY A 147 2.68 2.87 -5.42
CA GLY A 147 2.83 1.45 -5.13
C GLY A 147 1.65 0.92 -4.29
N ALA A 148 1.96 0.36 -3.12
CA ALA A 148 0.99 -0.25 -2.22
C ALA A 148 -0.12 0.74 -1.77
N SER A 149 0.19 2.03 -1.61
CA SER A 149 -0.80 3.06 -1.21
C SER A 149 -1.75 3.48 -2.35
N GLY A 150 -1.57 2.94 -3.56
CA GLY A 150 -2.31 3.37 -4.74
C GLY A 150 -3.82 3.14 -4.60
N LEU A 151 -4.24 2.04 -3.98
CA LEU A 151 -5.65 1.71 -3.79
C LEU A 151 -6.35 2.70 -2.84
N GLU A 152 -5.70 3.08 -1.75
CA GLU A 152 -6.24 4.07 -0.81
C GLU A 152 -6.40 5.45 -1.45
N ILE A 153 -5.40 5.87 -2.24
CA ILE A 153 -5.44 7.15 -2.97
C ILE A 153 -6.58 7.13 -3.98
N ILE A 154 -6.69 6.09 -4.79
CA ILE A 154 -7.75 5.95 -5.81
C ILE A 154 -9.13 5.89 -5.14
N ASN A 155 -9.28 5.14 -4.05
CA ASN A 155 -10.54 5.11 -3.28
C ASN A 155 -10.91 6.48 -2.72
N CYS A 156 -9.96 7.23 -2.16
CA CYS A 156 -10.18 8.59 -1.68
C CYS A 156 -10.62 9.53 -2.80
N MET A 157 -9.96 9.46 -3.96
CA MET A 157 -10.28 10.27 -5.12
C MET A 157 -11.68 9.95 -5.66
N GLU A 158 -11.98 8.67 -5.88
CA GLU A 158 -13.25 8.22 -6.46
C GLU A 158 -14.45 8.35 -5.51
N SER A 159 -14.20 8.52 -4.22
CA SER A 159 -15.22 8.87 -3.23
C SER A 159 -15.61 10.36 -3.24
N SER A 160 -14.82 11.21 -3.92
CA SER A 160 -15.08 12.65 -4.02
C SER A 160 -16.14 12.98 -5.08
N ALA A 161 -16.88 14.07 -4.85
CA ALA A 161 -17.74 14.67 -5.87
C ALA A 161 -16.93 15.15 -7.09
N ASP A 162 -15.74 15.68 -6.86
CA ASP A 162 -14.76 16.04 -7.88
C ASP A 162 -13.45 15.28 -7.62
N VAL A 163 -13.18 14.31 -8.49
CA VAL A 163 -12.03 13.39 -8.38
C VAL A 163 -10.71 14.11 -8.64
N LEU A 164 -10.70 15.04 -9.60
CA LEU A 164 -9.49 15.73 -10.02
C LEU A 164 -9.02 16.69 -8.93
N SER A 165 -9.94 17.46 -8.32
CA SER A 165 -9.58 18.37 -7.23
C SER A 165 -9.24 17.65 -5.92
N ALA A 166 -9.72 16.41 -5.72
CA ALA A 166 -9.37 15.59 -4.56
C ALA A 166 -7.95 14.98 -4.64
N ALA A 167 -7.42 14.76 -5.84
CA ALA A 167 -6.15 14.06 -6.05
C ALA A 167 -4.95 14.61 -5.22
N PRO A 168 -4.71 15.94 -5.13
CA PRO A 168 -3.60 16.47 -4.32
C PRO A 168 -3.75 16.16 -2.82
N LEU A 169 -4.99 16.20 -2.30
CA LEU A 169 -5.27 15.93 -0.89
C LEU A 169 -5.12 14.43 -0.60
N CYS A 170 -5.71 13.57 -1.43
CA CYS A 170 -5.63 12.12 -1.28
C CYS A 170 -4.19 11.62 -1.38
N LEU A 171 -3.41 12.14 -2.35
CA LEU A 171 -1.98 11.82 -2.48
C LEU A 171 -1.21 12.17 -1.19
N ARG A 172 -1.45 13.37 -0.65
CA ARG A 172 -0.79 13.81 0.59
C ARG A 172 -1.17 12.96 1.81
N LEU A 173 -2.43 12.50 1.87
CA LEU A 173 -2.94 11.74 3.00
C LEU A 173 -2.35 10.32 3.06
N TYR A 174 -2.22 9.65 1.91
CA TYR A 174 -1.88 8.23 1.85
C TYR A 174 -0.46 7.94 1.33
N SER A 175 0.17 8.88 0.62
CA SER A 175 1.55 8.76 0.16
C SER A 175 2.29 10.10 0.17
N PRO A 176 2.57 10.67 1.36
CA PRO A 176 3.23 11.97 1.50
C PRO A 176 4.64 12.03 0.90
N ALA A 177 5.27 10.88 0.65
CA ALA A 177 6.56 10.78 -0.02
C ALA A 177 6.47 11.07 -1.53
N VAL A 178 5.31 10.84 -2.16
CA VAL A 178 5.09 11.15 -3.57
C VAL A 178 4.63 12.60 -3.69
N SER A 179 5.46 13.45 -4.29
CA SER A 179 5.11 14.85 -4.47
C SER A 179 4.03 15.04 -5.54
N TRP A 180 3.17 16.04 -5.36
CA TRP A 180 2.19 16.44 -6.38
C TRP A 180 2.87 16.75 -7.72
N THR A 181 4.02 17.43 -7.68
CA THR A 181 4.82 17.75 -8.87
C THR A 181 5.25 16.49 -9.63
N SER A 182 5.71 15.44 -8.92
CA SER A 182 6.09 14.16 -9.53
C SER A 182 4.92 13.51 -10.24
N LEU A 183 3.74 13.52 -9.62
CA LEU A 183 2.51 13.01 -10.24
C LEU A 183 2.12 13.83 -11.47
N GLN A 184 2.15 15.17 -11.40
CA GLN A 184 1.90 16.03 -12.56
C GLN A 184 2.91 15.79 -13.69
N SER A 185 4.19 15.55 -13.36
CA SER A 185 5.21 15.19 -14.36
C SER A 185 4.92 13.85 -15.03
N CYS A 186 4.37 12.87 -14.29
CA CYS A 186 3.93 11.61 -14.90
C CYS A 186 2.77 11.84 -15.88
N VAL A 187 1.74 12.58 -15.44
CA VAL A 187 0.52 12.84 -16.23
C VAL A 187 0.80 13.67 -17.47
N ASN A 188 1.58 14.76 -17.34
CA ASN A 188 1.86 15.68 -18.45
C ASN A 188 3.05 15.23 -19.31
N GLY A 189 3.85 14.27 -18.82
CA GLY A 189 4.99 13.70 -19.54
C GLY A 189 4.59 12.53 -20.44
N SER A 190 5.59 11.85 -21.00
CA SER A 190 5.38 10.66 -21.83
C SER A 190 4.95 9.42 -21.03
N ARG A 191 5.10 9.43 -19.70
CA ARG A 191 4.83 8.26 -18.85
C ARG A 191 3.33 7.97 -18.73
N GLY A 192 2.49 8.95 -18.46
CA GLY A 192 1.03 8.79 -18.38
C GLY A 192 0.44 8.11 -19.63
N PRO A 193 0.74 8.61 -20.85
CA PRO A 193 0.30 7.97 -22.10
C PRO A 193 0.80 6.53 -22.25
N GLN A 194 2.04 6.23 -21.88
CA GLN A 194 2.56 4.86 -21.90
C GLN A 194 1.79 3.94 -20.95
N LEU A 195 1.45 4.41 -19.75
CA LEU A 195 0.69 3.64 -18.78
C LEU A 195 -0.72 3.34 -19.29
N VAL A 196 -1.43 4.34 -19.81
CA VAL A 196 -2.78 4.14 -20.39
C VAL A 196 -2.73 3.19 -21.59
N ASN A 197 -1.70 3.25 -22.43
CA ASN A 197 -1.51 2.31 -23.53
C ASN A 197 -1.27 0.88 -23.04
N ARG A 198 -0.51 0.68 -21.95
CA ARG A 198 -0.36 -0.64 -21.33
C ARG A 198 -1.68 -1.16 -20.77
N SER A 199 -2.47 -0.31 -20.10
CA SER A 199 -3.82 -0.69 -19.65
C SER A 199 -4.70 -1.13 -20.81
N ARG A 200 -4.67 -0.42 -21.94
CA ARG A 200 -5.40 -0.83 -23.16
C ARG A 200 -4.94 -2.19 -23.67
N ALA A 201 -3.64 -2.40 -23.80
CA ALA A 201 -3.10 -3.68 -24.24
C ALA A 201 -3.48 -4.84 -23.29
N ALA A 202 -3.46 -4.58 -21.98
CA ALA A 202 -3.89 -5.57 -20.99
C ALA A 202 -5.37 -5.93 -21.14
N VAL A 203 -6.26 -4.94 -21.36
CA VAL A 203 -7.68 -5.18 -21.63
C VAL A 203 -7.90 -5.93 -22.94
N GLN A 204 -7.16 -5.59 -24.00
CA GLN A 204 -7.25 -6.25 -25.31
C GLN A 204 -6.77 -7.71 -25.28
N ALA A 205 -5.88 -8.05 -24.33
CA ALA A 205 -5.38 -9.41 -24.14
C ALA A 205 -6.33 -10.30 -23.33
N LEU A 206 -7.41 -9.75 -22.75
CA LEU A 206 -8.38 -10.52 -21.98
C LEU A 206 -9.19 -11.46 -22.88
N SER A 207 -9.42 -12.66 -22.37
CA SER A 207 -10.28 -13.67 -22.99
C SER A 207 -11.25 -14.20 -21.92
N PRO A 208 -12.57 -14.07 -22.13
CA PRO A 208 -13.23 -13.39 -23.23
C PRO A 208 -13.01 -11.86 -23.17
N ALA A 209 -13.29 -11.18 -24.30
CA ALA A 209 -13.27 -9.73 -24.35
C ALA A 209 -14.30 -9.15 -23.35
N PRO A 210 -13.92 -8.14 -22.53
CA PRO A 210 -14.83 -7.56 -21.54
C PRO A 210 -16.08 -6.95 -22.18
N THR A 211 -17.24 -7.29 -21.65
CA THR A 211 -18.54 -6.76 -22.13
C THR A 211 -19.06 -5.58 -21.29
N HIS A 212 -18.47 -5.37 -20.12
CA HIS A 212 -18.84 -4.35 -19.15
C HIS A 212 -17.65 -4.05 -18.22
N LEU A 213 -17.74 -2.96 -17.46
CA LEU A 213 -16.78 -2.59 -16.43
C LEU A 213 -17.51 -2.29 -15.10
N PRO A 214 -16.90 -2.57 -13.93
CA PRO A 214 -15.59 -3.19 -13.77
C PRO A 214 -15.58 -4.67 -14.18
N TRP A 215 -14.45 -5.13 -14.70
CA TRP A 215 -14.18 -6.52 -15.07
C TRP A 215 -13.10 -7.07 -14.15
N VAL A 216 -13.36 -8.21 -13.51
CA VAL A 216 -12.43 -8.79 -12.54
C VAL A 216 -11.88 -10.11 -13.04
N THR A 217 -10.59 -10.35 -12.77
CA THR A 217 -9.97 -11.66 -12.94
C THR A 217 -9.29 -12.08 -11.65
N PHE A 218 -9.32 -13.38 -11.39
CA PHE A 218 -8.66 -13.99 -10.24
C PHE A 218 -7.54 -14.87 -10.77
N ASP A 219 -6.31 -14.62 -10.32
CA ASP A 219 -5.11 -15.32 -10.76
C ASP A 219 -4.93 -15.32 -12.29
N GLY A 220 -5.36 -14.23 -12.93
CA GLY A 220 -5.29 -14.03 -14.39
C GLY A 220 -6.46 -14.62 -15.17
N GLU A 221 -7.34 -15.39 -14.52
CA GLU A 221 -8.45 -16.09 -15.16
C GLU A 221 -9.79 -15.37 -14.95
N TYR A 222 -10.64 -15.39 -15.97
CA TYR A 222 -12.01 -14.89 -15.90
C TYR A 222 -13.00 -16.04 -15.80
N SER A 223 -14.01 -15.90 -14.93
CA SER A 223 -15.24 -16.69 -15.01
C SER A 223 -16.43 -15.79 -14.70
N ALA A 224 -17.56 -16.04 -15.39
CA ALA A 224 -18.80 -15.29 -15.14
C ALA A 224 -19.28 -15.47 -13.69
N GLU A 225 -19.10 -16.67 -13.12
CA GLU A 225 -19.43 -16.94 -11.72
C GLU A 225 -18.60 -16.07 -10.76
N HIS A 226 -17.28 -16.00 -10.95
CA HIS A 226 -16.43 -15.17 -10.10
C HIS A 226 -16.73 -13.68 -10.26
N GLN A 227 -17.02 -13.23 -11.48
CA GLN A 227 -17.46 -11.85 -11.74
C GLN A 227 -18.71 -11.53 -10.91
N ASP A 228 -19.77 -12.34 -11.01
CA ASP A 228 -21.04 -12.10 -10.29
C ASP A 228 -20.86 -12.18 -8.77
N ARG A 229 -20.05 -13.13 -8.30
CA ARG A 229 -19.74 -13.30 -6.87
C ARG A 229 -18.90 -12.16 -6.33
N ALA A 230 -17.94 -11.64 -7.10
CA ALA A 230 -17.17 -10.47 -6.72
C ALA A 230 -18.05 -9.22 -6.60
N MET A 231 -19.04 -9.06 -7.48
CA MET A 231 -19.98 -7.92 -7.41
C MET A 231 -20.91 -7.99 -6.21
N SER A 232 -21.18 -9.19 -5.66
CA SER A 232 -22.09 -9.39 -4.52
C SER A 232 -21.37 -9.48 -3.18
N SER A 233 -20.33 -10.31 -3.06
CA SER A 233 -19.46 -10.41 -1.88
C SER A 233 -18.04 -10.82 -2.28
N LEU A 234 -17.23 -9.81 -2.62
CA LEU A 234 -15.81 -10.04 -2.91
C LEU A 234 -15.09 -10.67 -1.71
N PHE A 235 -15.41 -10.25 -0.49
CA PHE A 235 -14.84 -10.77 0.74
C PHE A 235 -14.99 -12.29 0.84
N THR A 236 -16.22 -12.79 0.68
CA THR A 236 -16.50 -14.23 0.76
C THR A 236 -15.75 -14.99 -0.33
N LEU A 237 -15.74 -14.49 -1.56
CA LEU A 237 -15.04 -15.12 -2.68
C LEU A 237 -13.53 -15.21 -2.43
N VAL A 238 -12.88 -14.13 -1.97
CA VAL A 238 -11.44 -14.14 -1.66
C VAL A 238 -11.12 -15.14 -0.54
N CYS A 239 -11.92 -15.16 0.53
CA CYS A 239 -11.76 -16.14 1.60
C CYS A 239 -11.93 -17.59 1.12
N GLU A 240 -12.76 -17.83 0.12
CA GLU A 240 -12.93 -19.16 -0.49
C GLU A 240 -11.77 -19.55 -1.39
N LEU A 241 -11.31 -18.63 -2.24
CA LEU A 241 -10.22 -18.86 -3.19
C LEU A 241 -8.85 -19.01 -2.51
N TYR A 242 -8.65 -18.42 -1.34
CA TYR A 242 -7.39 -18.54 -0.63
C TYR A 242 -7.12 -19.98 -0.16
N GLN A 243 -6.00 -20.54 -0.62
CA GLN A 243 -5.60 -21.94 -0.40
C GLN A 243 -4.77 -22.17 0.87
N GLY A 244 -4.35 -21.09 1.54
CA GLY A 244 -3.58 -21.17 2.78
C GLY A 244 -4.47 -21.27 4.02
N ILE A 245 -3.87 -21.10 5.19
CA ILE A 245 -4.61 -20.99 6.45
C ILE A 245 -5.44 -19.71 6.41
N LYS A 246 -6.76 -19.87 6.36
CA LYS A 246 -7.69 -18.74 6.28
C LYS A 246 -7.61 -17.88 7.55
N PRO A 247 -7.50 -16.54 7.42
CA PRO A 247 -7.58 -15.63 8.56
C PRO A 247 -8.86 -15.85 9.37
N PRO A 248 -8.88 -15.58 10.69
CA PRO A 248 -10.07 -15.76 11.53
C PRO A 248 -11.32 -15.05 11.00
N VAL A 249 -11.13 -13.90 10.35
CA VAL A 249 -12.22 -13.12 9.73
C VAL A 249 -12.92 -13.88 8.59
N CYS A 250 -12.23 -14.80 7.92
CA CYS A 250 -12.82 -15.66 6.88
C CYS A 250 -13.60 -16.85 7.44
N THR A 251 -13.31 -17.30 8.66
CA THR A 251 -13.91 -18.52 9.25
C THR A 251 -15.00 -18.22 10.27
N GLY A 252 -15.14 -16.96 10.68
CA GLY A 252 -16.02 -16.57 11.78
C GLY A 252 -15.58 -17.15 13.13
N ALA A 253 -14.36 -17.69 13.23
CA ALA A 253 -13.83 -18.23 14.47
C ALA A 253 -13.74 -17.09 15.51
N PRO A 254 -14.23 -17.31 16.74
CA PRO A 254 -14.15 -16.30 17.78
C PRO A 254 -12.68 -15.98 18.03
N VAL A 255 -12.30 -14.72 17.78
CA VAL A 255 -11.00 -14.22 18.20
C VAL A 255 -11.05 -14.20 19.73
N HIS A 256 -10.36 -15.15 20.36
CA HIS A 256 -10.20 -15.16 21.80
C HIS A 256 -9.33 -13.96 22.16
N LEU A 257 -9.98 -12.84 22.44
CA LEU A 257 -9.33 -11.67 23.00
C LEU A 257 -8.99 -12.05 24.43
N ASP A 258 -7.74 -12.44 24.68
CA ASP A 258 -7.23 -12.55 26.04
C ASP A 258 -7.27 -11.16 26.67
N ARG A 259 -8.39 -10.87 27.34
CA ARG A 259 -8.59 -9.69 28.18
C ARG A 259 -7.83 -9.87 29.49
N GLY A 260 -6.53 -10.13 29.37
CA GLY A 260 -5.60 -9.91 30.46
C GLY A 260 -5.55 -8.40 30.68
N TYR A 261 -6.35 -7.91 31.63
CA TYR A 261 -6.21 -6.55 32.12
C TYR A 261 -4.82 -6.44 32.76
N CYS A 262 -3.99 -5.53 32.25
CA CYS A 262 -2.84 -5.00 32.97
C CYS A 262 -3.26 -3.74 33.72
#